data_AF-J3J6L3-F1
#
_entry.id   AF-J3J6L3-F1
#
_cell.length_a   1.000
_cell.length_b   1.000
_cell.length_c   1.000
_cell.angle_alpha   90.00
_cell.angle_beta   90.00
_cell.angle_gamma   90.00
#
_symmetry.space_group_name_H-M   'P 1'
#
loop_
_entity.id
_entity.type
_entity.pdbx_description
1 polymer ?
#
loop_
_entity_poly.entity_id
_entity_poly.type
_entity_poly.pdbx_seq_one_letter_code
_entity_poly.pdbx_strand_id
1 'polypeptide(L)'
;MSPIGNRSDMMIEVHAVPTPPRVLRWEPWTAGAIIEYQVRWLPGTAPTPGAGTMSRTARLERLRSTQDVEKAAGMIATLVGGNVIDEDGFLVGLEEISSEEGE
;
A
#
# COMPACT_ATOMS: atom_id res chain seq x y z
N MET A 1 -2.56 1.22 -17.08
CA MET A 1 -2.60 1.65 -15.67
C MET A 1 -3.90 2.41 -15.48
N SER A 2 -4.71 2.07 -14.48
CA SER A 2 -5.87 2.87 -14.12
C SER A 2 -5.40 3.95 -13.15
N PRO A 3 -5.62 5.25 -13.43
CA PRO A 3 -5.20 6.29 -12.51
C PRO A 3 -5.94 6.16 -11.18
N ILE A 4 -5.22 6.45 -10.09
CA ILE A 4 -5.79 6.60 -8.74
C ILE A 4 -5.92 8.09 -8.40
N GLY A 5 -7.04 8.49 -7.83
CA GLY A 5 -7.38 9.90 -7.61
C GLY A 5 -7.67 10.73 -8.89
N ASN A 6 -6.65 11.01 -9.72
CA ASN A 6 -6.78 11.82 -10.95
C ASN A 6 -5.63 11.59 -11.96
N ARG A 7 -4.39 12.04 -11.63
CA ARG A 7 -3.19 11.86 -12.46
C ARG A 7 -2.16 10.95 -11.82
N SER A 8 -2.38 10.56 -10.57
CA SER A 8 -1.50 9.64 -9.87
C SER A 8 -1.70 8.22 -10.37
N ASP A 9 -0.61 7.47 -10.36
CA ASP A 9 -0.59 6.05 -10.67
C ASP A 9 -0.33 5.25 -9.39
N MET A 10 -0.75 3.99 -9.41
CA MET A 10 -0.39 3.00 -8.40
C MET A 10 0.41 1.89 -9.06
N MET A 11 1.48 1.47 -8.40
CA MET A 11 2.30 0.35 -8.84
C MET A 11 2.29 -0.74 -7.77
N ILE A 12 2.11 -1.98 -8.20
CA ILE A 12 2.17 -3.16 -7.34
C ILE A 12 3.33 -4.01 -7.84
N GLU A 13 4.32 -4.22 -7.00
CA GLU A 13 5.46 -5.08 -7.27
C GLU A 13 5.39 -6.33 -6.41
N VAL A 14 5.84 -7.46 -6.96
CA VAL A 14 5.78 -8.77 -6.29
C VAL A 14 7.15 -9.40 -6.33
N HIS A 15 7.69 -9.71 -5.16
CA HIS A 15 9.03 -10.29 -5.02
C HIS A 15 9.05 -11.40 -3.99
N ALA A 16 9.84 -12.45 -4.28
CA ALA A 16 10.21 -13.40 -3.25
C ALA A 16 11.35 -12.83 -2.41
N VAL A 17 11.17 -12.72 -1.09
CA VAL A 17 12.19 -12.19 -0.18
C VAL A 17 12.86 -13.33 0.57
N PRO A 18 14.22 -13.32 0.70
CA PRO A 18 14.96 -14.43 1.29
C PRO A 18 14.86 -14.49 2.81
N THR A 19 14.46 -13.39 3.45
CA THR A 19 14.36 -13.28 4.91
C THR A 19 13.11 -12.49 5.30
N PRO A 20 12.41 -12.90 6.38
CA PRO A 20 11.25 -12.17 6.83
C PRO A 20 11.61 -10.75 7.32
N PRO A 21 10.72 -9.77 7.09
CA PRO A 21 10.80 -8.48 7.76
C PRO A 21 10.92 -8.67 9.29
N ARG A 22 11.69 -7.80 9.96
CA ARG A 22 12.01 -7.95 11.39
C ARG A 22 10.78 -8.07 12.28
N VAL A 23 9.70 -7.37 11.93
CA VAL A 23 8.45 -7.37 12.69
C VAL A 23 7.70 -8.70 12.59
N LEU A 24 7.94 -9.48 11.53
CA LEU A 24 7.31 -10.77 11.26
C LEU A 24 8.22 -11.97 11.56
N ARG A 25 9.44 -11.75 12.05
CA ARG A 25 10.47 -12.81 12.21
C ARG A 25 10.08 -14.00 13.09
N TRP A 26 8.99 -13.89 13.86
CA TRP A 26 8.49 -14.94 14.74
C TRP A 26 7.20 -15.59 14.25
N GLU A 27 6.69 -15.16 13.10
CA GLU A 27 5.49 -15.74 12.53
C GLU A 27 5.78 -17.14 11.97
N PRO A 28 4.93 -18.14 12.24
CA PRO A 28 5.22 -19.54 11.88
C PRO A 28 5.29 -19.77 10.36
N TRP A 29 4.60 -18.95 9.57
CA TRP A 29 4.61 -19.04 8.11
C TRP A 29 5.92 -18.49 7.48
N THR A 30 6.75 -17.77 8.23
CA THR A 30 8.01 -17.20 7.73
C THR A 30 9.16 -18.20 7.58
N ALA A 31 8.95 -19.46 7.99
CA ALA A 31 9.89 -20.56 7.75
C ALA A 31 9.92 -21.03 6.28
N GLY A 32 8.94 -20.62 5.47
CA GLY A 32 8.84 -20.93 4.04
C GLY A 32 9.32 -19.81 3.12
N ALA A 33 9.02 -19.93 1.82
CA ALA A 33 9.23 -18.84 0.87
C ALA A 33 8.28 -17.68 1.20
N ILE A 34 8.82 -16.46 1.27
CA ILE A 34 8.06 -15.26 1.61
C ILE A 34 7.83 -14.45 0.35
N ILE A 35 6.57 -14.09 0.09
CA ILE A 35 6.20 -13.23 -1.03
C ILE A 35 5.83 -11.86 -0.48
N GLU A 36 6.54 -10.85 -0.93
CA GLU A 36 6.29 -9.46 -0.61
C GLU A 36 5.52 -8.79 -1.76
N TYR A 37 4.43 -8.10 -1.41
CA TYR A 37 3.64 -7.27 -2.30
C TYR A 37 3.86 -5.81 -1.92
N GLN A 38 4.62 -5.08 -2.75
CA GLN A 38 4.88 -3.66 -2.52
C GLN A 38 3.88 -2.81 -3.29
N VAL A 39 3.02 -2.08 -2.57
CA VAL A 39 2.07 -1.12 -3.17
C VAL A 39 2.68 0.28 -3.07
N ARG A 40 3.06 0.87 -4.20
CA ARG A 40 3.65 2.21 -4.29
C ARG A 40 2.70 3.20 -4.93
N TRP A 41 2.58 4.38 -4.32
CA TRP A 41 1.98 5.55 -4.95
C TRP A 41 3.00 6.26 -5.85
N LEU A 42 2.60 6.55 -7.09
CA LEU A 42 3.37 7.33 -8.05
C LEU A 42 2.63 8.66 -8.30
N PRO A 43 3.08 9.79 -7.72
CA PRO A 43 2.41 11.05 -7.89
C PRO A 43 2.47 11.51 -9.35
N GLY A 44 1.32 11.89 -9.92
CA GLY A 44 1.22 12.35 -11.32
C GLY A 44 1.98 13.65 -11.63
N THR A 45 2.36 14.38 -10.58
CA THR A 45 3.23 15.55 -10.69
C THR A 45 4.25 15.49 -9.56
N ALA A 46 5.54 15.44 -9.90
CA ALA A 46 6.59 15.49 -8.91
C ALA A 46 6.50 16.81 -8.11
N PRO A 47 6.59 16.79 -6.77
CA PRO A 47 6.67 18.01 -5.99
C PRO A 47 7.91 18.80 -6.43
N THR A 48 7.76 20.07 -6.80
CA THR A 48 8.92 20.93 -7.07
C THR A 48 9.71 21.12 -5.78
N PRO A 49 10.99 20.69 -5.72
CA PRO A 49 11.82 20.87 -4.53
C PRO A 49 11.92 22.36 -4.18
N GLY A 50 11.68 22.72 -2.92
CA GLY A 50 11.75 24.11 -2.45
C GLY A 50 10.45 24.93 -2.60
N ALA A 51 9.40 24.39 -3.22
CA ALA A 51 8.07 25.00 -3.17
C ALA A 51 7.47 24.80 -1.76
N GLY A 52 7.53 25.83 -0.93
CA GLY A 52 7.16 25.78 0.50
C GLY A 52 5.68 25.55 0.82
N THR A 53 4.83 25.21 -0.15
CA THR A 53 3.41 24.94 0.10
C THR A 53 2.82 24.03 -0.97
N MET A 54 2.35 22.85 -0.57
CA MET A 54 1.52 22.00 -1.45
C MET A 54 0.23 22.75 -1.80
N SER A 55 -0.14 22.76 -3.07
CA SER A 55 -1.42 23.34 -3.50
C SER A 55 -2.59 22.56 -2.87
N ARG A 56 -3.74 23.23 -2.70
CA ARG A 56 -4.96 22.58 -2.20
C ARG A 56 -5.33 21.36 -3.06
N THR A 57 -5.16 21.46 -4.37
CA THR A 57 -5.42 20.37 -5.32
C THR A 57 -4.48 19.19 -5.09
N ALA A 58 -3.18 19.43 -4.92
CA ALA A 58 -2.21 18.37 -4.63
C ALA A 58 -2.47 17.69 -3.27
N ARG A 59 -2.93 18.45 -2.27
CA ARG A 59 -3.32 17.88 -0.98
C ARG A 59 -4.55 16.98 -1.08
N LEU A 60 -5.57 17.39 -1.86
CA LEU A 60 -6.77 16.57 -2.08
C LEU A 60 -6.47 15.31 -2.91
N GLU A 61 -5.61 15.43 -3.92
CA GLU A 61 -5.15 14.27 -4.69
C GLU A 61 -4.45 13.26 -3.78
N ARG A 62 -3.51 13.72 -2.95
CA ARG A 62 -2.81 12.85 -1.99
C ARG A 62 -3.78 12.13 -1.07
N LEU A 63 -4.78 12.81 -0.50
CA LEU A 63 -5.77 12.18 0.38
C LEU A 63 -6.57 11.07 -0.33
N ARG A 64 -6.98 11.29 -1.57
CA ARG A 64 -7.70 10.28 -2.36
C ARG A 64 -6.79 9.11 -2.73
N SER A 65 -5.57 9.40 -3.18
CA SER A 65 -4.59 8.37 -3.51
C SER A 65 -4.20 7.52 -2.30
N THR A 66 -4.14 8.10 -1.09
CA THR A 66 -3.95 7.33 0.16
C THR A 66 -5.07 6.31 0.34
N GLN A 67 -6.33 6.72 0.23
CA GLN A 67 -7.47 5.81 0.36
C GLN A 67 -7.46 4.69 -0.69
N ASP A 68 -7.12 5.03 -1.95
CA ASP A 68 -7.05 4.05 -3.04
C ASP A 68 -5.92 3.01 -2.79
N VAL A 69 -4.76 3.47 -2.32
CA VAL A 69 -3.61 2.61 -1.99
C VAL A 69 -3.92 1.72 -0.78
N GLU A 70 -4.51 2.27 0.27
CA GLU A 70 -4.92 1.51 1.46
C GLU A 70 -5.96 0.45 1.10
N LYS A 71 -6.94 0.78 0.26
CA LYS A 71 -7.95 -0.17 -0.22
C LYS A 71 -7.30 -1.30 -1.04
N ALA A 72 -6.35 -0.97 -1.91
CA ALA A 72 -5.63 -1.97 -2.69
C ALA A 72 -4.79 -2.91 -1.80
N ALA A 73 -4.06 -2.35 -0.84
CA ALA A 73 -3.32 -3.12 0.15
C ALA A 73 -4.25 -4.03 0.97
N GLY A 74 -5.43 -3.52 1.35
CA GLY A 74 -6.46 -4.29 2.06
C GLY A 74 -6.95 -5.48 1.25
N MET A 75 -7.31 -5.27 -0.01
CA MET A 75 -7.75 -6.36 -0.90
C MET A 75 -6.66 -7.43 -1.07
N ILE A 76 -5.40 -7.03 -1.25
CA ILE A 76 -4.27 -7.98 -1.37
C ILE A 76 -4.10 -8.77 -0.06
N ALA A 77 -4.13 -8.08 1.08
CA ALA A 77 -3.98 -8.71 2.39
C ALA A 77 -5.08 -9.73 2.66
N THR A 78 -6.34 -9.39 2.39
CA THR A 78 -7.49 -10.31 2.52
C THR A 78 -7.38 -11.51 1.58
N LEU A 79 -6.94 -11.31 0.34
CA LEU A 79 -6.82 -12.38 -0.64
C LEU A 79 -5.69 -13.37 -0.30
N VAL A 80 -4.55 -12.87 0.17
CA VAL A 80 -3.34 -13.66 0.42
C VAL A 80 -3.31 -14.24 1.83
N GLY A 81 -4.03 -13.63 2.78
CA GLY A 81 -3.99 -14.01 4.21
C GLY A 81 -2.67 -13.61 4.88
N GLY A 82 -2.09 -12.47 4.49
CA GLY A 82 -0.79 -11.98 4.96
C GLY A 82 -0.87 -10.86 5.98
N ASN A 83 0.29 -10.39 6.43
CA ASN A 83 0.42 -9.20 7.27
C ASN A 83 0.81 -7.98 6.42
N VAL A 84 0.35 -6.80 6.81
CA VAL A 84 0.66 -5.54 6.13
C VAL A 84 1.67 -4.75 6.95
N ILE A 85 2.69 -4.23 6.27
CA ILE A 85 3.74 -3.40 6.85
C ILE A 85 3.80 -2.08 6.08
N ASP A 86 4.01 -0.97 6.79
CA ASP A 86 4.25 0.34 6.16
C ASP A 86 5.68 0.50 5.62
N GLU A 87 5.97 1.68 5.04
CA GLU A 87 7.30 1.99 4.49
C GLU A 87 8.42 2.07 5.54
N ASP A 88 8.07 2.26 6.81
CA ASP A 88 9.00 2.35 7.94
C ASP A 88 9.24 0.99 8.62
N GLY A 89 8.50 -0.05 8.23
CA GLY A 89 8.65 -1.40 8.76
C GLY A 89 7.74 -1.73 9.94
N PHE A 90 6.70 -0.95 10.18
CA PHE A 90 5.70 -1.19 11.23
C PHE A 90 4.52 -2.00 10.73
N LEU A 91 3.99 -2.89 11.58
CA LEU A 91 2.73 -3.57 11.30
C LEU A 91 1.59 -2.56 11.30
N VAL A 92 0.77 -2.63 10.25
CA VAL A 92 -0.42 -1.81 10.12
C VAL A 92 -1.65 -2.71 10.03
N GLY A 93 -2.67 -2.36 10.82
CA GLY A 93 -4.01 -2.92 10.65
C GLY A 93 -4.72 -2.12 9.57
N LEU A 94 -5.15 -2.78 8.50
CA LEU A 94 -6.06 -2.19 7.54
C LEU A 94 -7.49 -2.48 8.00
N GLU A 95 -8.42 -1.56 7.71
CA GLU A 95 -9.84 -1.84 7.90
C GLU A 95 -10.21 -3.08 7.08
N GLU A 96 -10.80 -4.06 7.76
CA GLU A 96 -11.24 -5.29 7.12
C GLU A 96 -12.33 -4.91 6.13
N ILE A 97 -12.10 -5.17 4.84
CA ILE A 97 -13.11 -4.97 3.81
C ILE A 97 -14.13 -6.07 4.03
N SER A 98 -15.15 -5.81 4.85
CA SER A 98 -16.24 -6.74 5.08
C SER A 98 -16.86 -7.07 3.73
N SER A 99 -16.94 -8.35 3.40
CA SER A 99 -17.65 -8.84 2.22
C SER A 99 -19.16 -8.79 2.49
N GLU A 100 -19.70 -7.64 2.90
CA GLU A 100 -21.14 -7.41 3.09
C GLU A 100 -21.69 -6.50 1.99
N GLU A 101 -21.45 -6.87 0.73
CA GLU A 101 -22.31 -6.49 -0.39
C GLU A 101 -22.53 -7.74 -1.26
N GLY A 102 -23.44 -8.58 -0.80
CA GLY A 102 -23.92 -9.77 -1.48
C GLY A 102 -25.29 -10.13 -0.93
N GLU A 103 -26.30 -9.53 -1.55
CA GLU A 103 -27.74 -9.83 -1.36
C GLU A 103 -28.06 -11.31 -1.57
#